data_AF-A0A8I1PS03-F1
#
_entry.id   AF-A0A8I1PS03-F1
#
_cell.length_a   1.000
_cell.length_b   1.000
_cell.length_c   1.000
_cell.angle_alpha   90.00
_cell.angle_beta   90.00
_cell.angle_gamma   90.00
#
_symmetry.space_group_name_H-M   'P 1'
#
loop_
_entity.id
_entity.type
_entity.pdbx_description
1 polymer ?
#
loop_
_entity_poly.entity_id
_entity_poly.type
_entity_poly.pdbx_seq_one_letter_code
_entity_poly.pdbx_strand_id
1 'polypeptide(L)'
;MPGVRILAAQAFSRAAGAPLVHGNDIRLLKDAGENYAAWLDAIHAAEQTIHFENYIFHSDNIGWRFAEALISKAKSGVRVRVLYDWLGALTETSSRFWQKLREGGVDVRCFNPPRFDSPLGWVSRLHRKSLCVDNQVAFVSGLCVGQMWIGYPERNIPPWRDTGVEIWGPVVADVVQAFAHAWAEAGPELSEDELPAPDSIPVAGPVDLRILGSVASTAGLYRLEQLITVLAQKTLWLTDAYYVGSTSYVQALRHAAMDGVDVRLLVPGSSGDLTFLRPISRAGYRPLLEAGIRVFEWNGSMLHAKTAVADGRWARVGSSNLNMASWLGNWELDVAVENVEFARQMEEMYLKDLENATEIVLGDKNRVRPVESPAGTGAGRERRRLRRSGGSASRLTASALRVGNTVGAAITSRLVLGAAEAKIMTSGGVVLIVLAMIALLQPLLLVVPFSLIAGWMGVSLLMKARALRNTSMTHRQAGRNSDQASGKEDSQFRKNHCDPSPGTDGEPAGQEAGKSAQAPSSGSGDSADPAKRGDHASETPHEQNDEPQPEPLHQQKEAAIAPGSQASG
;
A
#
# COMPACT_ATOMS: atom_id res chain seq x y z
N MET A 1 -1.48 -9.69 31.64
CA MET A 1 -1.76 -10.78 30.67
C MET A 1 -0.79 -10.70 29.50
N PRO A 2 0.43 -11.26 29.62
CA PRO A 2 1.45 -11.25 28.55
C PRO A 2 0.99 -11.95 27.26
N GLY A 3 0.26 -13.07 27.37
CA GLY A 3 -0.20 -13.83 26.19
C GLY A 3 -1.16 -13.07 25.27
N VAL A 4 -2.01 -12.19 25.82
CA VAL A 4 -2.93 -11.37 25.00
C VAL A 4 -2.16 -10.34 24.17
N ARG A 5 -1.10 -9.76 24.72
CA ARG A 5 -0.24 -8.82 23.98
C ARG A 5 0.50 -9.50 22.84
N ILE A 6 1.00 -10.71 23.06
CA ILE A 6 1.67 -11.49 22.02
C ILE A 6 0.71 -11.82 20.87
N LEU A 7 -0.50 -12.29 21.18
CA LEU A 7 -1.51 -12.60 20.17
C LEU A 7 -1.95 -11.34 19.39
N ALA A 8 -2.11 -10.20 20.07
CA ALA A 8 -2.40 -8.92 19.43
C ALA A 8 -1.25 -8.50 18.49
N ALA A 9 -0.01 -8.51 18.96
CA ALA A 9 1.15 -8.19 18.13
C ALA A 9 1.25 -9.10 16.90
N GLN A 10 1.02 -10.41 17.06
CA GLN A 10 0.98 -11.36 15.94
C GLN A 10 -0.16 -11.07 14.96
N ALA A 11 -1.35 -10.73 15.45
CA ALA A 11 -2.48 -10.36 14.60
C ALA A 11 -2.16 -9.10 13.78
N PHE A 12 -1.57 -8.08 14.41
CA PHE A 12 -1.13 -6.86 13.72
C PHE A 12 -0.07 -7.16 12.67
N SER A 13 1.01 -7.86 13.01
CA SER A 13 2.08 -8.18 12.06
C SER A 13 1.57 -9.02 10.88
N ARG A 14 0.69 -9.99 11.14
CA ARG A 14 0.07 -10.79 10.06
C ARG A 14 -0.86 -9.97 9.19
N ALA A 15 -1.70 -9.12 9.78
CA ALA A 15 -2.62 -8.26 9.05
C ALA A 15 -1.87 -7.26 8.18
N ALA A 16 -0.90 -6.55 8.77
CA ALA A 16 -0.03 -5.60 8.09
C ALA A 16 0.83 -6.26 7.01
N GLY A 17 1.30 -7.50 7.25
CA GLY A 17 2.35 -8.12 6.44
C GLY A 17 3.73 -7.52 6.70
N ALA A 18 3.91 -6.85 7.85
CA ALA A 18 5.14 -6.17 8.25
C ALA A 18 5.38 -6.35 9.75
N PRO A 19 6.63 -6.54 10.21
CA PRO A 19 6.96 -6.62 11.63
C PRO A 19 6.82 -5.25 12.32
N LEU A 20 6.72 -5.25 13.65
CA LEU A 20 6.89 -4.05 14.47
C LEU A 20 8.38 -3.82 14.71
N VAL A 21 8.87 -2.63 14.35
CA VAL A 21 10.25 -2.23 14.57
C VAL A 21 10.28 -1.25 15.74
N HIS A 22 11.11 -1.54 16.72
CA HIS A 22 11.34 -0.71 17.91
C HIS A 22 12.56 0.20 17.71
N GLY A 23 12.70 1.22 18.54
CA GLY A 23 13.94 2.00 18.60
C GLY A 23 14.03 3.15 17.60
N ASN A 24 12.90 3.69 17.15
CA ASN A 24 12.86 4.72 16.11
C ASN A 24 12.52 6.10 16.68
N ASP A 25 12.78 7.12 15.86
CA ASP A 25 12.24 8.46 16.06
C ASP A 25 11.49 8.92 14.81
N ILE A 26 10.53 9.81 14.99
CA ILE A 26 9.67 10.28 13.90
C ILE A 26 9.26 11.74 14.09
N ARG A 27 9.31 12.49 13.00
CA ARG A 27 8.83 13.87 12.93
C ARG A 27 7.71 14.00 11.91
N LEU A 28 6.57 14.56 12.34
CA LEU A 28 5.46 14.93 11.46
C LEU A 28 5.86 16.15 10.62
N LEU A 29 5.65 16.08 9.30
CA LEU A 29 5.93 17.16 8.37
C LEU A 29 4.64 17.59 7.64
N LYS A 30 4.27 18.85 7.77
CA LYS A 30 3.07 19.44 7.19
C LYS A 30 3.36 20.18 5.88
N ASP A 31 2.63 19.81 4.83
CA ASP A 31 2.63 20.45 3.52
C ASP A 31 4.03 20.51 2.87
N ALA A 32 4.14 21.07 1.66
CA ALA A 32 5.45 21.17 1.00
C ALA A 32 6.41 22.12 1.72
N GLY A 33 5.90 23.07 2.51
CA GLY A 33 6.74 24.01 3.24
C GLY A 33 7.74 23.31 4.17
N GLU A 34 7.26 22.34 4.95
CA GLU A 34 8.11 21.55 5.86
C GLU A 34 8.76 20.37 5.13
N ASN A 35 8.01 19.66 4.28
CA ASN A 35 8.51 18.48 3.59
C ASN A 35 9.64 18.79 2.61
N TYR A 36 9.45 19.74 1.68
CA TYR A 36 10.49 20.02 0.68
C TYR A 36 11.74 20.65 1.31
N ALA A 37 11.58 21.44 2.37
CA ALA A 37 12.74 21.93 3.12
C ALA A 37 13.54 20.77 3.70
N ALA A 38 12.90 19.87 4.46
CA ALA A 38 13.57 18.74 5.07
C ALA A 38 14.18 17.78 4.03
N TRP A 39 13.49 17.53 2.91
CA TRP A 39 14.01 16.67 1.84
C TRP A 39 15.26 17.26 1.18
N LEU A 40 15.24 18.56 0.88
CA LEU A 40 16.38 19.23 0.27
C LEU A 40 17.55 19.34 1.25
N ASP A 41 17.30 19.57 2.53
CA ASP A 41 18.33 19.58 3.56
C ASP A 41 19.00 18.20 3.68
N ALA A 42 18.21 17.11 3.69
CA ALA A 42 18.74 15.76 3.67
C ALA A 42 19.52 15.45 2.40
N ILE A 43 19.00 15.82 1.22
CA ILE A 43 19.73 15.68 -0.06
C ILE A 43 21.05 16.45 -0.01
N HIS A 44 21.06 17.68 0.50
CA HIS A 44 22.28 18.48 0.64
C HIS A 44 23.25 17.94 1.69
N ALA A 45 22.78 17.20 2.69
CA ALA A 45 23.63 16.54 3.68
C ALA A 45 24.23 15.22 3.18
N ALA A 46 23.63 14.57 2.18
CA ALA A 46 23.99 13.22 1.72
C ALA A 46 25.49 13.05 1.41
N GLU A 47 26.07 11.95 1.86
CA GLU A 47 27.49 11.61 1.69
C GLU A 47 27.72 10.33 0.88
N GLN A 48 26.78 9.38 0.86
CA GLN A 48 26.96 8.04 0.30
C GLN A 48 25.89 7.67 -0.72
N THR A 49 24.62 7.72 -0.33
CA THR A 49 23.49 7.24 -1.14
C THR A 49 22.27 8.13 -1.01
N ILE A 50 21.55 8.28 -2.13
CA ILE A 50 20.23 8.88 -2.17
C ILE A 50 19.33 7.94 -2.98
N HIS A 51 18.28 7.44 -2.34
CA HIS A 51 17.23 6.64 -2.96
C HIS A 51 15.95 7.46 -2.98
N PHE A 52 15.49 7.87 -4.15
CA PHE A 52 14.30 8.71 -4.30
C PHE A 52 13.30 8.10 -5.27
N GLU A 53 12.10 7.79 -4.78
CA GLU A 53 10.97 7.36 -5.60
C GLU A 53 9.81 8.35 -5.50
N ASN A 54 9.20 8.66 -6.64
CA ASN A 54 8.01 9.50 -6.65
C ASN A 54 7.09 9.19 -7.83
N TYR A 55 5.78 9.19 -7.57
CA TYR A 55 4.76 9.04 -8.61
C TYR A 55 4.80 10.18 -9.62
N ILE A 56 4.81 11.43 -9.14
CA ILE A 56 4.85 12.63 -9.98
C ILE A 56 6.13 13.41 -9.68
N PHE A 57 6.83 13.79 -10.74
CA PHE A 57 8.01 14.64 -10.65
C PHE A 57 8.02 15.62 -11.81
N HIS A 58 7.35 16.76 -11.64
CA HIS A 58 7.19 17.73 -12.71
C HIS A 58 8.51 18.38 -13.11
N SER A 59 8.62 18.77 -14.38
CA SER A 59 9.79 19.52 -14.88
C SER A 59 9.65 21.05 -14.74
N ASP A 60 8.99 21.49 -13.67
CA ASP A 60 8.79 22.90 -13.31
C ASP A 60 9.92 23.45 -12.41
N ASN A 61 9.77 24.67 -11.88
CA ASN A 61 10.79 25.30 -11.02
C ASN A 61 11.12 24.47 -9.77
N ILE A 62 10.13 23.81 -9.18
CA ILE A 62 10.35 22.93 -8.03
C ILE A 62 11.07 21.67 -8.46
N GLY A 63 10.64 21.06 -9.56
CA GLY A 63 11.31 19.91 -10.16
C GLY A 63 12.78 20.16 -10.44
N TRP A 64 13.11 21.30 -11.07
CA TRP A 64 14.48 21.69 -11.36
C TRP A 64 15.30 21.94 -10.10
N ARG A 65 14.72 22.52 -9.05
CA ARG A 65 15.41 22.69 -7.76
C ARG A 65 15.84 21.34 -7.17
N PHE A 66 14.96 20.34 -7.18
CA PHE A 66 15.33 18.99 -6.76
C PHE A 66 16.36 18.35 -7.71
N ALA A 67 16.18 18.49 -9.02
CA ALA A 67 17.10 17.92 -10.00
C ALA A 67 18.52 18.49 -9.86
N GLU A 68 18.65 19.80 -9.63
CA GLU A 68 19.95 20.46 -9.42
C GLU A 68 20.64 19.94 -8.15
N ALA A 69 19.91 19.78 -7.04
CA ALA A 69 20.46 19.24 -5.81
C ALA A 69 20.94 17.79 -5.99
N LEU A 70 20.14 16.94 -6.65
CA LEU A 70 20.48 15.55 -6.95
C LEU A 70 21.69 15.44 -7.89
N ILE A 71 21.74 16.25 -8.95
CA ILE A 71 22.89 16.31 -9.87
C ILE A 71 24.15 16.80 -9.14
N SER A 72 24.03 17.79 -8.27
CA SER A 72 25.16 18.29 -7.48
C SER A 72 25.75 17.17 -6.63
N LYS A 73 24.91 16.37 -5.97
CA LYS A 73 25.36 15.26 -5.14
C LYS A 73 25.97 14.11 -5.94
N ALA A 74 25.36 13.76 -7.08
CA ALA A 74 25.93 12.79 -8.00
C ALA A 74 27.34 13.19 -8.46
N LYS A 75 27.55 14.48 -8.78
CA LYS A 75 28.87 15.02 -9.16
C LYS A 75 29.89 15.01 -8.02
N SER A 76 29.43 15.06 -6.77
CA SER A 76 30.27 14.92 -5.58
C SER A 76 30.61 13.46 -5.23
N GLY A 77 30.13 12.49 -6.02
CA GLY A 77 30.41 11.05 -5.82
C GLY A 77 29.34 10.28 -5.06
N VAL A 78 28.24 10.94 -4.65
CA VAL A 78 27.10 10.27 -4.00
C VAL A 78 26.35 9.41 -5.02
N ARG A 79 25.97 8.19 -4.65
CA ARG A 79 25.15 7.32 -5.52
C ARG A 79 23.70 7.75 -5.45
N VAL A 80 23.22 8.37 -6.53
CA VAL A 80 21.84 8.88 -6.60
C VAL A 80 20.99 7.98 -7.49
N ARG A 81 19.92 7.42 -6.92
CA ARG A 81 18.93 6.57 -7.60
C ARG A 81 17.57 7.27 -7.59
N VAL A 82 17.02 7.51 -8.77
CA VAL A 82 15.70 8.13 -8.94
C VAL A 82 14.77 7.20 -9.70
N LEU A 83 13.69 6.79 -9.06
CA LEU A 83 12.64 5.96 -9.66
C LEU A 83 11.37 6.78 -9.85
N TYR A 84 10.85 6.83 -11.07
CA TYR A 84 9.66 7.63 -11.35
C TYR A 84 8.55 6.86 -12.07
N ASP A 85 7.36 7.41 -11.87
CA ASP A 85 6.09 7.03 -12.45
C ASP A 85 5.97 7.14 -13.99
N TRP A 86 5.80 6.08 -14.81
CA TRP A 86 5.54 6.32 -16.26
C TRP A 86 4.31 7.22 -16.53
N LEU A 87 3.11 6.86 -16.03
CA LEU A 87 1.89 7.66 -16.20
C LEU A 87 2.00 8.98 -15.45
N GLY A 88 2.59 8.97 -14.24
CA GLY A 88 2.74 10.19 -13.45
C GLY A 88 3.65 11.23 -14.12
N ALA A 89 4.60 10.78 -14.95
CA ALA A 89 5.47 11.66 -15.74
C ALA A 89 4.95 11.98 -17.15
N LEU A 90 3.90 11.30 -17.64
CA LEU A 90 3.51 11.29 -19.06
C LEU A 90 3.20 12.67 -19.65
N THR A 91 2.61 13.58 -18.85
CA THR A 91 2.09 14.87 -19.36
C THR A 91 3.00 16.06 -19.04
N GLU A 92 3.52 16.13 -17.82
CA GLU A 92 4.16 17.36 -17.29
C GLU A 92 5.69 17.25 -17.15
N THR A 93 6.28 16.12 -17.56
CA THR A 93 7.72 15.88 -17.41
C THR A 93 8.37 15.57 -18.74
N SER A 94 9.24 16.47 -19.19
CA SER A 94 9.92 16.31 -20.48
C SER A 94 10.98 15.20 -20.44
N SER A 95 11.18 14.51 -21.58
CA SER A 95 12.30 13.56 -21.73
C SER A 95 13.66 14.22 -21.51
N ARG A 96 13.78 15.51 -21.87
CA ARG A 96 14.98 16.34 -21.67
C ARG A 96 15.32 16.51 -20.18
N PHE A 97 14.32 16.64 -19.31
CA PHE A 97 14.51 16.73 -17.87
C PHE A 97 15.22 15.48 -17.34
N TRP A 98 14.68 14.30 -17.65
CA TRP A 98 15.29 13.03 -17.25
C TRP A 98 16.67 12.79 -17.87
N GLN A 99 16.86 13.24 -19.11
CA GLN A 99 18.17 13.18 -19.75
C GLN A 99 19.20 14.03 -18.99
N LYS A 100 18.84 15.22 -18.51
CA LYS A 100 19.76 16.10 -17.76
C LYS A 100 20.20 15.51 -16.42
N LEU A 101 19.29 14.84 -15.70
CA LEU A 101 19.63 14.06 -14.51
C LEU A 101 20.65 12.96 -14.82
N ARG A 102 20.40 12.17 -15.87
CA ARG A 102 21.32 11.10 -16.30
C ARG A 102 22.68 11.63 -16.73
N GLU A 103 22.73 12.69 -17.52
CA GLU A 103 23.97 13.38 -17.91
C GLU A 103 24.72 13.94 -16.70
N GLY A 104 24.00 14.27 -15.62
CA GLY A 104 24.54 14.74 -14.35
C GLY A 104 25.07 13.64 -13.42
N GLY A 105 24.97 12.36 -13.82
CA GLY A 105 25.45 11.22 -13.03
C GLY A 105 24.38 10.53 -12.17
N VAL A 106 23.12 10.97 -12.24
CA VAL A 106 22.00 10.32 -11.52
C VAL A 106 21.53 9.09 -12.28
N ASP A 107 21.37 7.95 -11.60
CA ASP A 107 20.71 6.78 -12.18
C ASP A 107 19.19 6.99 -12.12
N VAL A 108 18.54 7.11 -13.27
CA VAL A 108 17.11 7.41 -13.38
C VAL A 108 16.40 6.29 -14.11
N ARG A 109 15.42 5.67 -13.45
CA ARG A 109 14.60 4.58 -14.00
C ARG A 109 13.12 4.93 -14.05
N CYS A 110 12.46 4.43 -15.10
CA CYS A 110 11.03 4.59 -15.33
C CYS A 110 10.31 3.30 -14.91
N PHE A 111 9.38 3.40 -13.97
CA PHE A 111 8.59 2.28 -13.51
C PHE A 111 7.36 2.05 -14.40
N ASN A 112 7.16 0.78 -14.81
CA ASN A 112 6.04 0.27 -15.61
C ASN A 112 5.59 1.14 -16.81
N PRO A 113 6.50 1.49 -17.75
CA PRO A 113 6.05 1.93 -19.07
C PRO A 113 5.32 0.79 -19.81
N PRO A 114 4.46 1.10 -20.81
CA PRO A 114 3.85 0.08 -21.66
C PRO A 114 4.92 -0.76 -22.35
N ARG A 115 4.91 -2.08 -22.13
CA ARG A 115 5.86 -3.01 -22.76
C ARG A 115 5.16 -4.21 -23.39
N PHE A 116 5.71 -4.70 -24.50
CA PHE A 116 5.18 -5.87 -25.18
C PHE A 116 5.43 -7.18 -24.41
N ASP A 117 6.39 -7.24 -23.51
CA ASP A 117 6.65 -8.42 -22.66
C ASP A 117 5.74 -8.47 -21.42
N SER A 118 5.11 -7.35 -21.05
CA SER A 118 4.19 -7.20 -19.93
C SER A 118 2.97 -6.34 -20.31
N PRO A 119 1.96 -6.92 -20.99
CA PRO A 119 0.91 -6.17 -21.69
C PRO A 119 -0.08 -5.48 -20.75
N LEU A 120 -0.16 -5.95 -19.49
CA LEU A 120 -0.96 -5.35 -18.41
C LEU A 120 -0.07 -4.79 -17.29
N GLY A 121 1.26 -4.80 -17.43
CA GLY A 121 2.17 -4.31 -16.39
C GLY A 121 1.96 -2.84 -16.07
N TRP A 122 1.58 -2.04 -17.07
CA TRP A 122 1.27 -0.61 -16.93
C TRP A 122 0.04 -0.31 -16.06
N VAL A 123 -0.78 -1.32 -15.70
CA VAL A 123 -1.95 -1.14 -14.82
C VAL A 123 -1.51 -0.94 -13.37
N SER A 124 -0.45 -1.62 -12.93
CA SER A 124 0.12 -1.43 -11.59
C SER A 124 1.06 -0.23 -11.59
N ARG A 125 0.80 0.73 -10.69
CA ARG A 125 1.55 2.00 -10.63
C ARG A 125 2.42 2.09 -9.40
N LEU A 126 3.60 2.71 -9.56
CA LEU A 126 4.44 3.12 -8.46
C LEU A 126 3.86 4.41 -7.88
N HIS A 127 3.02 4.25 -6.88
CA HIS A 127 2.36 5.37 -6.23
C HIS A 127 3.04 5.75 -4.89
N ARG A 128 4.19 5.17 -4.59
CA ARG A 128 5.05 5.53 -3.45
C ARG A 128 5.66 6.92 -3.62
N LYS A 129 5.89 7.60 -2.49
CA LYS A 129 6.72 8.80 -2.40
C LYS A 129 7.62 8.64 -1.19
N SER A 130 8.86 8.24 -1.44
CA SER A 130 9.85 8.04 -0.39
C SER A 130 11.21 8.53 -0.82
N LEU A 131 11.95 9.07 0.16
CA LEU A 131 13.33 9.52 0.01
C LEU A 131 14.12 8.90 1.16
N CYS A 132 15.18 8.16 0.86
CA CYS A 132 16.13 7.68 1.86
C CYS A 132 17.52 8.22 1.56
N VAL A 133 18.20 8.70 2.60
CA VAL A 133 19.55 9.26 2.50
C VAL A 133 20.48 8.51 3.46
N ASP A 134 21.59 8.02 2.90
CA ASP A 134 22.72 7.39 3.61
C ASP A 134 22.34 6.25 4.58
N ASN A 135 21.19 5.60 4.35
CA ASN A 135 20.60 4.62 5.27
C ASN A 135 20.44 5.15 6.71
N GLN A 136 20.29 6.48 6.88
CA GLN A 136 20.21 7.16 8.18
C GLN A 136 18.87 7.84 8.41
N VAL A 137 18.31 8.45 7.36
CA VAL A 137 17.03 9.16 7.41
C VAL A 137 16.17 8.76 6.24
N ALA A 138 14.88 8.53 6.50
CA ALA A 138 13.88 8.24 5.50
C ALA A 138 12.69 9.19 5.61
N PHE A 139 12.11 9.52 4.46
CA PHE A 139 10.89 10.28 4.36
C PHE A 139 9.84 9.44 3.65
N VAL A 140 8.61 9.46 4.17
CA VAL A 140 7.44 8.84 3.54
C VAL A 140 6.31 9.86 3.53
N SER A 141 5.65 10.03 2.38
CA SER A 141 4.63 11.09 2.27
C SER A 141 3.53 10.80 1.25
N GLY A 142 2.48 11.64 1.28
CA GLY A 142 1.53 11.77 0.17
C GLY A 142 2.03 12.68 -0.96
N LEU A 143 3.09 13.47 -0.73
CA LEU A 143 3.53 14.56 -1.59
C LEU A 143 4.31 14.06 -2.80
N CYS A 144 3.96 14.58 -3.97
CA CYS A 144 4.82 14.46 -5.13
C CYS A 144 5.73 15.69 -5.28
N VAL A 145 6.54 15.76 -6.35
CA VAL A 145 7.38 16.93 -6.65
C VAL A 145 6.71 17.79 -7.72
N GLY A 146 6.29 18.99 -7.34
CA GLY A 146 5.73 19.96 -8.28
C GLY A 146 5.26 21.26 -7.62
N GLN A 147 5.06 22.29 -8.44
CA GLN A 147 4.69 23.64 -8.02
C GLN A 147 3.32 23.69 -7.30
N MET A 148 2.37 22.80 -7.61
CA MET A 148 1.05 22.82 -6.99
C MET A 148 1.08 22.60 -5.46
N TRP A 149 2.07 21.87 -4.93
CA TRP A 149 2.19 21.67 -3.48
C TRP A 149 2.63 22.93 -2.74
N ILE A 150 3.31 23.87 -3.41
CA ILE A 150 3.63 25.19 -2.83
C ILE A 150 2.64 26.29 -3.25
N GLY A 151 1.76 25.98 -4.20
CA GLY A 151 0.76 26.90 -4.74
C GLY A 151 1.30 27.82 -5.84
N TYR A 152 0.41 28.68 -6.35
CA TYR A 152 0.75 29.68 -7.36
C TYR A 152 0.34 31.07 -6.83
N PRO A 153 1.22 31.76 -6.08
CA PRO A 153 0.92 33.08 -5.52
C PRO A 153 0.49 34.09 -6.58
N GLU A 154 1.15 34.08 -7.74
CA GLU A 154 0.85 34.93 -8.90
C GLU A 154 -0.59 34.80 -9.41
N ARG A 155 -1.20 33.62 -9.17
CA ARG A 155 -2.56 33.28 -9.61
C ARG A 155 -3.54 33.19 -8.44
N ASN A 156 -3.09 33.53 -7.23
CA ASN A 156 -3.84 33.38 -5.98
C ASN A 156 -4.40 31.95 -5.79
N ILE A 157 -3.61 30.93 -6.15
CA ILE A 157 -3.96 29.52 -5.95
C ILE A 157 -3.20 29.02 -4.71
N PRO A 158 -3.90 28.67 -3.61
CA PRO A 158 -3.26 28.14 -2.40
C PRO A 158 -2.52 26.81 -2.63
N PRO A 159 -1.51 26.48 -1.81
CA PRO A 159 -0.84 25.19 -1.85
C PRO A 159 -1.79 24.02 -1.59
N TRP A 160 -1.46 22.86 -2.13
CA TRP A 160 -2.12 21.61 -1.75
C TRP A 160 -1.81 21.24 -0.30
N ARG A 161 -2.83 20.76 0.41
CA ARG A 161 -2.72 20.25 1.78
C ARG A 161 -2.31 18.77 1.75
N ASP A 162 -1.15 18.44 2.31
CA ASP A 162 -0.61 17.07 2.28
C ASP A 162 0.33 16.79 3.48
N THR A 163 0.55 15.52 3.81
CA THR A 163 1.29 15.14 5.03
C THR A 163 2.39 14.14 4.69
N GLY A 164 3.54 14.33 5.32
CA GLY A 164 4.65 13.38 5.31
C GLY A 164 5.23 13.20 6.69
N VAL A 165 6.19 12.28 6.78
CA VAL A 165 6.97 12.01 7.98
C VAL A 165 8.43 11.88 7.63
N GLU A 166 9.27 12.30 8.56
CA GLU A 166 10.71 12.03 8.58
C GLU A 166 11.01 11.04 9.70
N ILE A 167 11.86 10.08 9.41
CA ILE A 167 12.02 8.87 10.21
C ILE A 167 13.51 8.58 10.37
N TRP A 168 13.89 8.23 11.60
CA TRP A 168 15.22 7.76 11.96
C TRP A 168 15.14 6.47 12.74
N GLY A 169 16.24 5.72 12.74
CA GLY A 169 16.37 4.47 13.47
C GLY A 169 16.20 3.23 12.60
N PRO A 170 16.16 2.03 13.22
CA PRO A 170 16.23 0.76 12.50
C PRO A 170 15.20 0.58 11.38
N VAL A 171 14.02 1.20 11.49
CA VAL A 171 12.95 1.11 10.49
C VAL A 171 13.33 1.72 9.12
N VAL A 172 14.35 2.57 9.06
CA VAL A 172 14.87 3.10 7.78
C VAL A 172 15.30 1.97 6.85
N ALA A 173 15.77 0.85 7.40
CA ALA A 173 16.11 -0.33 6.60
C ALA A 173 14.91 -0.87 5.82
N ASP A 174 13.72 -0.89 6.42
CA ASP A 174 12.51 -1.37 5.75
C ASP A 174 12.09 -0.44 4.60
N VAL A 175 12.34 0.87 4.72
CA VAL A 175 12.09 1.84 3.63
C VAL A 175 13.08 1.62 2.48
N VAL A 176 14.36 1.41 2.79
CA VAL A 176 15.38 1.11 1.77
C VAL A 176 15.06 -0.19 1.06
N GLN A 177 14.64 -1.23 1.77
CA GLN A 177 14.25 -2.50 1.18
C GLN A 177 12.99 -2.36 0.30
N ALA A 178 12.02 -1.54 0.72
CA ALA A 178 10.85 -1.24 -0.10
C ALA A 178 11.27 -0.56 -1.42
N PHE A 179 12.19 0.41 -1.38
CA PHE A 179 12.74 1.05 -2.56
C PHE A 179 13.52 0.06 -3.44
N ALA A 180 14.42 -0.73 -2.86
CA ALA A 180 15.24 -1.72 -3.56
C ALA A 180 14.39 -2.71 -4.36
N HIS A 181 13.27 -3.15 -3.78
CA HIS A 181 12.31 -4.01 -4.46
C HIS A 181 11.65 -3.31 -5.67
N ALA A 182 11.20 -2.06 -5.51
CA ALA A 182 10.62 -1.31 -6.62
C ALA A 182 11.66 -1.00 -7.71
N TRP A 183 12.92 -0.79 -7.32
CA TRP A 183 14.05 -0.53 -8.21
C TRP A 183 14.41 -1.74 -9.09
N ALA A 184 14.35 -2.94 -8.51
CA ALA A 184 14.59 -4.21 -9.21
C ALA A 184 13.52 -4.53 -10.28
N GLU A 185 12.30 -4.05 -10.11
CA GLU A 185 11.25 -4.17 -11.15
C GLU A 185 11.54 -3.33 -12.40
N ALA A 186 12.34 -2.27 -12.25
CA ALA A 186 12.68 -1.35 -13.33
C ALA A 186 14.07 -1.62 -13.95
N GLY A 187 14.84 -2.59 -13.44
CA GLY A 187 16.18 -2.92 -13.94
C GLY A 187 16.99 -3.77 -12.96
N PRO A 188 18.33 -3.84 -13.10
CA PRO A 188 19.19 -4.58 -12.19
C PRO A 188 19.04 -4.14 -10.73
N GLU A 189 19.10 -5.11 -9.80
CA GLU A 189 19.05 -4.86 -8.36
C GLU A 189 20.13 -3.87 -7.89
N LEU A 190 19.89 -3.23 -6.73
CA LEU A 190 20.93 -2.44 -6.06
C LEU A 190 22.08 -3.35 -5.65
N SER A 191 23.29 -2.81 -5.58
CA SER A 191 24.41 -3.57 -5.04
C SER A 191 24.22 -3.80 -3.54
N GLU A 192 24.73 -4.92 -3.03
CA GLU A 192 24.56 -5.30 -1.62
C GLU A 192 25.09 -4.23 -0.65
N ASP A 193 26.10 -3.47 -1.05
CA ASP A 193 26.70 -2.38 -0.26
C ASP A 193 25.90 -1.06 -0.27
N GLU A 194 24.82 -0.97 -1.06
CA GLU A 194 23.83 0.11 -0.96
C GLU A 194 22.71 -0.24 0.06
N LEU A 195 22.55 -1.53 0.38
CA LEU A 195 21.55 -2.00 1.34
C LEU A 195 22.12 -1.92 2.77
N PRO A 196 21.30 -1.53 3.76
CA PRO A 196 21.73 -1.57 5.14
C PRO A 196 21.97 -3.01 5.57
N ALA A 197 23.09 -3.24 6.25
CA ALA A 197 23.33 -4.52 6.88
C ALA A 197 22.33 -4.74 8.03
N PRO A 198 21.99 -6.01 8.36
CA PRO A 198 21.16 -6.29 9.52
C PRO A 198 21.70 -5.57 10.77
N ASP A 199 20.82 -4.87 11.48
CA ASP A 199 21.11 -4.15 12.72
C ASP A 199 22.19 -3.03 12.61
N SER A 200 22.52 -2.57 11.40
CA SER A 200 23.57 -1.55 11.21
C SER A 200 23.10 -0.13 11.52
N ILE A 201 21.78 0.10 11.56
CA ILE A 201 21.20 1.43 11.80
C ILE A 201 20.94 1.57 13.31
N PRO A 202 21.52 2.59 13.98
CA PRO A 202 21.40 2.74 15.42
C PRO A 202 19.99 3.12 15.85
N VAL A 203 19.65 2.80 17.10
CA VAL A 203 18.41 3.25 17.76
C VAL A 203 18.39 4.78 17.83
N ALA A 204 17.27 5.38 17.42
CA ALA A 204 17.08 6.83 17.41
C ALA A 204 16.13 7.32 18.53
N GLY A 205 15.19 6.49 18.97
CA GLY A 205 14.17 6.90 19.94
C GLY A 205 13.25 5.77 20.41
N PRO A 206 12.18 6.07 21.16
CA PRO A 206 11.29 5.07 21.75
C PRO A 206 10.07 4.72 20.86
N VAL A 207 10.04 5.12 19.60
CA VAL A 207 8.85 5.02 18.74
C VAL A 207 8.80 3.65 18.04
N ASP A 208 7.63 3.03 18.12
CA ASP A 208 7.31 1.77 17.46
C ASP A 208 6.64 2.01 16.11
N LEU A 209 7.27 1.51 15.04
CA LEU A 209 6.89 1.79 13.66
C LEU A 209 6.73 0.50 12.84
N ARG A 210 5.88 0.55 11.81
CA ARG A 210 5.85 -0.45 10.72
C ARG A 210 5.86 0.25 9.37
N ILE A 211 6.69 -0.24 8.46
CA ILE A 211 6.61 0.12 7.05
C ILE A 211 5.64 -0.83 6.36
N LEU A 212 4.58 -0.25 5.82
CA LEU A 212 3.53 -0.94 5.10
C LEU A 212 3.78 -0.77 3.60
N GLY A 213 4.75 -1.52 3.09
CA GLY A 213 4.98 -1.60 1.65
C GLY A 213 3.90 -2.47 1.00
N SER A 214 2.91 -1.86 0.35
CA SER A 214 2.03 -2.65 -0.50
C SER A 214 2.81 -3.03 -1.76
N VAL A 215 2.81 -4.32 -2.06
CA VAL A 215 3.06 -4.83 -3.40
C VAL A 215 1.76 -5.45 -3.89
N ALA A 216 1.53 -5.40 -5.20
CA ALA A 216 0.32 -5.94 -5.80
C ALA A 216 0.00 -7.32 -5.21
N SER A 217 -1.28 -7.56 -4.87
CA SER A 217 -1.81 -8.81 -4.31
C SER A 217 -1.49 -9.20 -2.84
N THR A 218 -0.76 -8.39 -2.06
CA THR A 218 -0.52 -8.70 -0.62
C THR A 218 -1.63 -8.24 0.34
N ALA A 219 -2.39 -7.21 -0.05
CA ALA A 219 -3.53 -6.66 0.70
C ALA A 219 -3.26 -6.38 2.19
N GLY A 220 -2.00 -6.12 2.58
CA GLY A 220 -1.59 -5.94 3.97
C GLY A 220 -2.26 -4.73 4.62
N LEU A 221 -2.12 -3.57 3.99
CA LEU A 221 -2.77 -2.34 4.46
C LEU A 221 -4.30 -2.48 4.54
N TYR A 222 -4.94 -3.11 3.55
CA TYR A 222 -6.40 -3.34 3.57
C TYR A 222 -6.87 -4.19 4.76
N ARG A 223 -6.10 -5.21 5.14
CA ARG A 223 -6.40 -6.04 6.30
C ARG A 223 -6.15 -5.28 7.60
N LEU A 224 -5.05 -4.52 7.67
CA LEU A 224 -4.73 -3.69 8.82
C LEU A 224 -5.78 -2.59 9.03
N GLU A 225 -6.19 -1.88 7.99
CA GLU A 225 -7.23 -0.84 8.03
C GLU A 225 -8.56 -1.38 8.57
N GLN A 226 -8.99 -2.56 8.10
CA GLN A 226 -10.18 -3.21 8.66
C GLN A 226 -10.00 -3.60 10.13
N LEU A 227 -8.81 -4.11 10.50
CA LEU A 227 -8.50 -4.47 11.88
C LEU A 227 -8.54 -3.24 12.80
N ILE A 228 -7.88 -2.15 12.43
CA ILE A 228 -7.89 -0.88 13.18
C ILE A 228 -9.31 -0.35 13.31
N THR A 229 -10.09 -0.38 12.24
CA THR A 229 -11.49 0.08 12.25
C THR A 229 -12.33 -0.68 13.27
N VAL A 230 -12.12 -1.99 13.39
CA VAL A 230 -12.84 -2.85 14.36
C VAL A 230 -12.32 -2.68 15.79
N LEU A 231 -11.04 -2.33 15.96
CA LEU A 231 -10.41 -2.17 17.27
C LEU A 231 -10.60 -0.78 17.88
N ALA A 232 -10.88 0.25 17.07
CA ALA A 232 -11.10 1.61 17.53
C ALA A 232 -12.24 1.66 18.56
N GLN A 233 -12.04 2.40 19.65
CA GLN A 233 -12.96 2.43 20.80
C GLN A 233 -13.59 3.80 21.04
N LYS A 234 -12.93 4.88 20.64
CA LYS A 234 -13.31 6.26 20.91
C LYS A 234 -13.34 7.11 19.65
N THR A 235 -12.26 7.10 18.88
CA THR A 235 -12.11 7.95 17.70
C THR A 235 -11.48 7.18 16.55
N LEU A 236 -11.95 7.45 15.33
CA LEU A 236 -11.31 7.02 14.09
C LEU A 236 -11.45 8.13 13.06
N TRP A 237 -10.38 8.88 12.86
CA TRP A 237 -10.37 10.03 11.95
C TRP A 237 -9.50 9.74 10.75
N LEU A 238 -10.10 9.89 9.57
CA LEU A 238 -9.53 9.54 8.29
C LEU A 238 -9.44 10.79 7.41
N THR A 239 -8.34 10.93 6.70
CA THR A 239 -8.13 11.91 5.64
C THR A 239 -7.74 11.16 4.39
N ASP A 240 -8.45 11.37 3.28
CA ASP A 240 -8.15 10.68 2.02
C ASP A 240 -8.46 11.53 0.80
N ALA A 241 -7.51 11.57 -0.13
CA ALA A 241 -7.62 12.35 -1.37
C ALA A 241 -8.61 11.74 -2.39
N TYR A 242 -8.79 10.42 -2.39
CA TYR A 242 -9.57 9.71 -3.41
C TYR A 242 -10.34 8.54 -2.81
N TYR A 243 -11.17 8.85 -1.80
CA TYR A 243 -11.93 7.84 -1.06
C TYR A 243 -12.91 7.14 -1.99
N VAL A 244 -12.72 5.84 -2.16
CA VAL A 244 -13.66 4.94 -2.84
C VAL A 244 -13.71 3.64 -2.04
N GLY A 245 -14.35 3.70 -0.87
CA GLY A 245 -14.43 2.59 0.06
C GLY A 245 -15.08 1.35 -0.55
N SER A 246 -14.49 0.17 -0.31
CA SER A 246 -15.16 -1.10 -0.60
C SER A 246 -16.38 -1.29 0.30
N THR A 247 -17.31 -2.11 -0.15
CA THR A 247 -18.49 -2.51 0.65
C THR A 247 -18.09 -3.01 2.03
N SER A 248 -17.07 -3.86 2.13
CA SER A 248 -16.56 -4.38 3.40
C SER A 248 -16.02 -3.29 4.33
N TYR A 249 -15.24 -2.35 3.80
CA TYR A 249 -14.68 -1.26 4.60
C TYR A 249 -15.77 -0.28 5.06
N VAL A 250 -16.73 0.04 4.18
CA VAL A 250 -17.91 0.84 4.55
C VAL A 250 -18.72 0.16 5.67
N GLN A 251 -18.88 -1.17 5.64
CA GLN A 251 -19.53 -1.90 6.73
C GLN A 251 -18.73 -1.87 8.03
N ALA A 252 -17.40 -1.98 7.96
CA ALA A 252 -16.53 -1.88 9.14
C ALA A 252 -16.66 -0.50 9.80
N LEU A 253 -16.58 0.58 9.02
CA LEU A 253 -16.76 1.95 9.50
C LEU A 253 -18.16 2.15 10.11
N ARG A 254 -19.19 1.60 9.47
CA ARG A 254 -20.56 1.65 9.98
C ARG A 254 -20.68 0.95 11.33
N HIS A 255 -20.06 -0.21 11.51
CA HIS A 255 -20.11 -0.92 12.79
C HIS A 255 -19.37 -0.16 13.88
N ALA A 256 -18.19 0.41 13.59
CA ALA A 256 -17.48 1.28 14.54
C ALA A 256 -18.36 2.47 14.99
N ALA A 257 -19.01 3.15 14.04
CA ALA A 257 -19.92 4.25 14.37
C ALA A 257 -21.14 3.79 15.19
N MET A 258 -21.70 2.61 14.89
CA MET A 258 -22.80 2.01 15.66
C MET A 258 -22.38 1.61 17.09
N ASP A 259 -21.12 1.26 17.29
CA ASP A 259 -20.52 0.96 18.59
C ASP A 259 -20.18 2.24 19.39
N GLY A 260 -20.44 3.43 18.82
CA GLY A 260 -20.29 4.73 19.48
C GLY A 260 -18.93 5.40 19.25
N VAL A 261 -18.10 4.88 18.35
CA VAL A 261 -16.84 5.51 17.93
C VAL A 261 -17.14 6.77 17.13
N ASP A 262 -16.44 7.88 17.43
CA ASP A 262 -16.48 9.10 16.61
C ASP A 262 -15.67 8.90 15.33
N VAL A 263 -16.35 8.44 14.28
CA VAL A 263 -15.77 8.20 12.97
C VAL A 263 -15.93 9.45 12.10
N ARG A 264 -14.81 9.98 11.60
CA ARG A 264 -14.77 11.17 10.74
C ARG A 264 -13.96 10.91 9.47
N LEU A 265 -14.43 11.43 8.35
CA LEU A 265 -13.78 11.33 7.06
C LEU A 265 -13.62 12.73 6.44
N LEU A 266 -12.37 13.17 6.24
CA LEU A 266 -12.01 14.40 5.55
C LEU A 266 -11.54 14.08 4.13
N VAL A 267 -12.14 14.72 3.13
CA VAL A 267 -11.92 14.47 1.69
C VAL A 267 -11.79 15.79 0.93
N PRO A 268 -11.25 15.79 -0.31
CA PRO A 268 -11.24 16.99 -1.13
C PRO A 268 -12.64 17.56 -1.32
N GLY A 269 -12.75 18.88 -1.25
CA GLY A 269 -13.95 19.58 -1.64
C GLY A 269 -14.03 19.80 -3.14
N SER A 270 -14.86 20.76 -3.52
CA SER A 270 -15.28 20.97 -4.91
C SER A 270 -14.24 21.64 -5.80
N SER A 271 -13.06 21.99 -5.26
CA SER A 271 -11.99 22.74 -5.92
C SER A 271 -10.84 21.88 -6.47
N GLY A 272 -10.84 20.57 -6.18
CA GLY A 272 -9.76 19.67 -6.58
C GLY A 272 -9.76 19.27 -8.06
N ASP A 273 -8.67 18.63 -8.48
CA ASP A 273 -8.32 18.32 -9.89
C ASP A 273 -9.38 17.50 -10.66
N LEU A 274 -10.20 16.72 -9.95
CA LEU A 274 -11.24 15.86 -10.54
C LEU A 274 -12.65 16.41 -10.31
N THR A 275 -12.86 17.70 -10.57
CA THR A 275 -14.14 18.41 -10.34
C THR A 275 -15.36 17.71 -10.97
N PHE A 276 -15.16 16.98 -12.08
CA PHE A 276 -16.23 16.26 -12.80
C PHE A 276 -16.76 15.03 -12.05
N LEU A 277 -16.04 14.50 -11.06
CA LEU A 277 -16.47 13.33 -10.27
C LEU A 277 -17.32 13.70 -9.04
N ARG A 278 -17.55 14.99 -8.80
CA ARG A 278 -18.28 15.49 -7.61
C ARG A 278 -19.62 14.80 -7.34
N PRO A 279 -20.52 14.58 -8.32
CA PRO A 279 -21.80 13.90 -8.06
C PRO A 279 -21.63 12.43 -7.65
N ILE A 280 -20.61 11.76 -8.20
CA ILE A 280 -20.32 10.34 -7.96
C ILE A 280 -19.70 10.17 -6.56
N SER A 281 -18.74 11.03 -6.24
CA SER A 281 -18.10 11.08 -4.92
C SER A 281 -19.13 11.35 -3.80
N ARG A 282 -20.01 12.36 -3.97
CA ARG A 282 -21.06 12.67 -2.98
C ARG A 282 -22.13 11.58 -2.85
N ALA A 283 -22.39 10.81 -3.90
CA ALA A 283 -23.28 9.65 -3.80
C ALA A 283 -22.71 8.57 -2.88
N GLY A 284 -21.39 8.42 -2.86
CA GLY A 284 -20.67 7.51 -1.95
C GLY A 284 -20.75 7.91 -0.47
N TYR A 285 -21.08 9.17 -0.14
CA TYR A 285 -21.14 9.63 1.26
C TYR A 285 -22.43 9.22 1.95
N ARG A 286 -23.54 9.03 1.23
CA ARG A 286 -24.85 8.76 1.84
C ARG A 286 -24.82 7.56 2.81
N PRO A 287 -24.30 6.37 2.44
CA PRO A 287 -24.22 5.24 3.36
C PRO A 287 -23.40 5.52 4.62
N LEU A 288 -22.38 6.38 4.52
CA LEU A 288 -21.55 6.79 5.66
C LEU A 288 -22.33 7.71 6.60
N LEU A 289 -22.95 8.75 6.05
CA LEU A 289 -23.74 9.71 6.80
C LEU A 289 -24.94 9.06 7.50
N GLU A 290 -25.60 8.10 6.83
CA GLU A 290 -26.70 7.32 7.43
C GLU A 290 -26.24 6.41 8.58
N ALA A 291 -24.96 6.01 8.58
CA ALA A 291 -24.35 5.23 9.66
C ALA A 291 -23.89 6.09 10.86
N GLY A 292 -24.01 7.41 10.78
CA GLY A 292 -23.52 8.34 11.80
C GLY A 292 -22.06 8.75 11.63
N ILE A 293 -21.41 8.35 10.54
CA ILE A 293 -20.05 8.80 10.20
C ILE A 293 -20.13 10.25 9.71
N ARG A 294 -19.25 11.10 10.23
CA ARG A 294 -19.19 12.52 9.84
C ARG A 294 -18.26 12.68 8.64
N VAL A 295 -18.72 13.37 7.60
CA VAL A 295 -17.93 13.61 6.38
C VAL A 295 -17.69 15.11 6.21
N PHE A 296 -16.44 15.49 5.93
CA PHE A 296 -16.01 16.86 5.78
C PHE A 296 -15.35 17.05 4.41
N GLU A 297 -15.73 18.10 3.69
CA GLU A 297 -15.10 18.49 2.42
C GLU A 297 -14.11 19.65 2.67
N TRP A 298 -12.87 19.51 2.24
CA TRP A 298 -11.84 20.55 2.32
C TRP A 298 -12.17 21.79 1.47
N ASN A 299 -12.02 22.98 2.03
CA ASN A 299 -12.36 24.24 1.36
C ASN A 299 -11.18 24.86 0.56
N GLY A 300 -9.95 24.36 0.72
CA GLY A 300 -8.78 24.83 -0.02
C GLY A 300 -8.69 24.32 -1.46
N SER A 301 -7.53 24.53 -2.10
CA SER A 301 -7.30 24.14 -3.51
C SER A 301 -7.39 22.63 -3.73
N MET A 302 -6.62 21.85 -2.95
CA MET A 302 -6.65 20.39 -2.98
C MET A 302 -6.23 19.82 -1.63
N LEU A 303 -6.83 18.69 -1.26
CA LEU A 303 -6.43 17.87 -0.13
C LEU A 303 -5.82 16.57 -0.67
N HIS A 304 -4.51 16.43 -0.59
CA HIS A 304 -3.80 15.28 -1.13
C HIS A 304 -3.24 14.34 -0.05
N ALA A 305 -3.48 14.63 1.23
CA ALA A 305 -3.10 13.76 2.35
C ALA A 305 -3.82 12.40 2.32
N LYS A 306 -3.12 11.35 2.78
CA LYS A 306 -3.71 10.05 3.14
C LYS A 306 -3.24 9.69 4.53
N THR A 307 -4.11 9.95 5.52
CA THR A 307 -3.76 9.77 6.92
C THR A 307 -4.91 9.16 7.70
N ALA A 308 -4.57 8.46 8.77
CA ALA A 308 -5.54 7.96 9.73
C ALA A 308 -5.01 8.14 11.16
N VAL A 309 -5.91 8.39 12.11
CA VAL A 309 -5.59 8.38 13.54
C VAL A 309 -6.73 7.76 14.33
N ALA A 310 -6.38 6.89 15.27
CA ALA A 310 -7.33 6.16 16.10
C ALA A 310 -6.95 6.22 17.58
N ASP A 311 -7.95 6.56 18.40
CA ASP A 311 -7.91 6.55 19.87
C ASP A 311 -6.74 7.32 20.51
N GLY A 312 -6.15 8.30 19.82
CA GLY A 312 -4.94 9.01 20.26
C GLY A 312 -3.75 8.08 20.53
N ARG A 313 -3.67 6.92 19.86
CA ARG A 313 -2.65 5.88 20.11
C ARG A 313 -2.01 5.30 18.87
N TRP A 314 -2.78 5.22 17.78
CA TRP A 314 -2.31 4.70 16.51
C TRP A 314 -2.52 5.73 15.43
N ALA A 315 -1.54 5.86 14.53
CA ALA A 315 -1.65 6.73 13.37
C ALA A 315 -1.07 6.05 12.11
N ARG A 316 -1.50 6.54 10.94
CA ARG A 316 -0.91 6.21 9.65
C ARG A 316 -0.69 7.47 8.83
N VAL A 317 0.46 7.53 8.17
CA VAL A 317 0.80 8.53 7.14
C VAL A 317 1.42 7.79 5.96
N GLY A 318 1.05 8.14 4.73
CA GLY A 318 1.65 7.52 3.55
C GLY A 318 1.00 7.88 2.24
N SER A 319 1.20 7.02 1.24
CA SER A 319 0.75 7.25 -0.13
C SER A 319 -0.57 6.56 -0.49
N SER A 320 -1.01 5.57 0.31
CA SER A 320 -2.19 4.75 -0.01
C SER A 320 -3.50 5.50 0.15
N ASN A 321 -4.28 5.55 -0.94
CA ASN A 321 -5.67 5.99 -0.87
C ASN A 321 -6.58 4.84 -0.38
N LEU A 322 -7.72 5.18 0.21
CA LEU A 322 -8.75 4.25 0.67
C LEU A 322 -9.63 3.75 -0.49
N ASN A 323 -9.01 3.03 -1.44
CA ASN A 323 -9.67 2.40 -2.59
C ASN A 323 -8.98 1.11 -3.04
N MET A 324 -9.69 0.29 -3.86
CA MET A 324 -9.17 -1.02 -4.31
C MET A 324 -7.91 -0.93 -5.16
N ALA A 325 -7.74 0.14 -5.93
CA ALA A 325 -6.56 0.30 -6.77
C ALA A 325 -5.30 0.44 -5.91
N SER A 326 -5.34 1.32 -4.89
CA SER A 326 -4.23 1.48 -3.94
C SER A 326 -4.00 0.23 -3.08
N TRP A 327 -5.06 -0.42 -2.61
CA TRP A 327 -4.91 -1.58 -1.72
C TRP A 327 -4.46 -2.88 -2.39
N LEU A 328 -4.80 -3.09 -3.66
CA LEU A 328 -4.60 -4.37 -4.34
C LEU A 328 -3.69 -4.29 -5.57
N GLY A 329 -3.62 -3.13 -6.23
CA GLY A 329 -2.98 -2.97 -7.53
C GLY A 329 -1.71 -2.14 -7.53
N ASN A 330 -1.72 -0.98 -6.87
CA ASN A 330 -0.58 -0.06 -6.85
C ASN A 330 0.46 -0.47 -5.82
N TRP A 331 1.68 -0.03 -6.08
CA TRP A 331 2.77 -0.03 -5.11
C TRP A 331 2.63 1.23 -4.28
N GLU A 332 2.36 1.05 -2.99
CA GLU A 332 2.18 2.12 -2.02
C GLU A 332 3.14 1.91 -0.85
N LEU A 333 3.36 2.96 -0.08
CA LEU A 333 4.19 2.95 1.11
C LEU A 333 3.53 3.82 2.17
N ASP A 334 3.29 3.21 3.32
CA ASP A 334 2.72 3.90 4.49
C ASP A 334 3.52 3.53 5.73
N VAL A 335 3.46 4.42 6.72
CA VAL A 335 4.04 4.22 8.03
C VAL A 335 2.90 4.10 9.03
N ALA A 336 2.80 2.96 9.71
CA ALA A 336 1.94 2.83 10.89
C ALA A 336 2.76 3.13 12.14
N VAL A 337 2.22 4.00 12.98
CA VAL A 337 2.87 4.52 14.20
C VAL A 337 2.07 4.09 15.41
N GLU A 338 2.71 3.39 16.34
CA GLU A 338 2.15 3.04 17.66
C GLU A 338 2.78 3.94 18.74
N ASN A 339 2.32 5.19 18.80
CA ASN A 339 2.84 6.16 19.77
C ASN A 339 1.79 7.22 20.12
N VAL A 340 1.59 7.44 21.43
CA VAL A 340 0.57 8.37 21.95
C VAL A 340 0.87 9.82 21.58
N GLU A 341 2.13 10.24 21.69
CA GLU A 341 2.50 11.64 21.43
C GLU A 341 2.36 11.97 19.94
N PHE A 342 2.83 11.09 19.06
CA PHE A 342 2.65 11.27 17.62
C PHE A 342 1.16 11.22 17.22
N ALA A 343 0.38 10.30 17.77
CA ALA A 343 -1.05 10.23 17.49
C ALA A 343 -1.80 11.48 17.97
N ARG A 344 -1.40 12.08 19.10
CA ARG A 344 -1.95 13.36 19.57
C ARG A 344 -1.65 14.49 18.59
N GLN A 345 -0.41 14.58 18.07
CA GLN A 345 -0.06 15.57 17.04
C GLN A 345 -0.89 15.38 15.76
N MET A 346 -1.17 14.14 15.37
CA MET A 346 -2.05 13.82 14.24
C MET A 346 -3.50 14.24 14.49
N GLU A 347 -4.03 14.04 15.71
CA GLU A 347 -5.36 14.52 16.10
C GLU A 347 -5.44 16.05 16.06
N GLU A 348 -4.43 16.75 16.56
CA GLU A 348 -4.34 18.22 16.50
C GLU A 348 -4.30 18.74 15.08
N MET A 349 -3.47 18.13 14.22
CA MET A 349 -3.39 18.45 12.80
C MET A 349 -4.75 18.23 12.12
N TYR A 350 -5.43 17.11 12.41
CA TYR A 350 -6.74 16.80 11.86
C TYR A 350 -7.79 17.83 12.24
N LEU A 351 -7.87 18.19 13.53
CA LEU A 351 -8.81 19.21 14.01
C LEU A 351 -8.53 20.58 13.40
N LYS A 352 -7.26 20.96 13.25
CA LYS A 352 -6.86 22.19 12.54
C LYS A 352 -7.25 22.16 11.07
N ASP A 353 -7.16 21.02 10.41
CA ASP A 353 -7.61 20.87 9.03
C ASP A 353 -9.15 21.00 8.92
N LEU A 354 -9.90 20.59 9.95
CA LEU A 354 -11.36 20.79 9.98
C LEU A 354 -11.78 22.27 10.08
N GLU A 355 -10.93 23.16 10.60
CA GLU A 355 -11.20 24.61 10.62
C GLU A 355 -11.36 25.18 9.19
N ASN A 356 -10.77 24.51 8.19
CA ASN A 356 -10.89 24.86 6.78
C ASN A 356 -11.66 23.78 5.98
N ALA A 357 -12.64 23.13 6.62
CA ALA A 357 -13.50 22.15 5.98
C ALA A 357 -14.98 22.43 6.24
N THR A 358 -15.84 21.91 5.37
CA THR A 358 -17.29 22.00 5.50
C THR A 358 -17.88 20.63 5.80
N GLU A 359 -18.60 20.49 6.92
CA GLU A 359 -19.31 19.25 7.24
C GLU A 359 -20.50 19.02 6.30
N ILE A 360 -20.59 17.82 5.74
CA ILE A 360 -21.67 17.40 4.87
C ILE A 360 -22.79 16.80 5.74
N VAL A 361 -23.95 17.43 5.71
CA VAL A 361 -25.14 16.99 6.45
C VAL A 361 -26.24 16.55 5.50
N LEU A 362 -26.90 15.43 5.80
CA LEU A 362 -28.10 15.01 5.08
C LEU A 362 -29.25 15.98 5.37
N GLY A 363 -29.67 16.76 4.37
CA GLY A 363 -30.84 17.62 4.51
C GLY A 363 -32.13 16.83 4.81
N ASP A 364 -33.12 17.47 5.44
CA ASP A 364 -34.33 16.83 5.96
C ASP A 364 -35.16 16.06 4.92
N LYS A 365 -35.10 16.47 3.64
CA LYS A 365 -35.75 15.79 2.51
C LYS A 365 -35.03 14.52 2.06
N ASN A 366 -33.78 14.35 2.46
CA ASN A 366 -32.87 13.30 2.03
C ASN A 366 -32.57 12.26 3.13
N ARG A 367 -32.98 12.51 4.38
CA ARG A 367 -32.93 11.50 5.44
C ARG A 367 -33.91 10.38 5.12
N VAL A 368 -33.45 9.13 5.16
CA VAL A 368 -34.35 7.97 5.07
C VAL A 368 -35.25 8.01 6.29
N ARG A 369 -36.53 8.36 6.08
CA ARG A 369 -37.53 8.20 7.12
C ARG A 369 -37.74 6.70 7.29
N PRO A 370 -37.67 6.16 8.52
CA PRO A 370 -38.16 4.82 8.77
C PRO A 370 -39.57 4.75 8.22
N VAL A 371 -39.86 3.76 7.37
CA VAL A 371 -41.24 3.49 6.96
C VAL A 371 -41.98 3.18 8.26
N GLU A 372 -42.88 4.08 8.67
CA GLU A 372 -43.85 3.80 9.71
C GLU A 372 -44.59 2.54 9.24
N SER A 373 -44.34 1.43 9.93
CA SER A 373 -45.14 0.22 9.73
C SER A 373 -46.59 0.62 9.96
N PRO A 374 -47.53 0.30 9.05
CA PRO A 374 -48.92 0.71 9.20
C PRO A 374 -49.39 0.28 10.58
N ALA A 375 -49.86 1.26 11.36
CA ALA A 375 -50.41 1.04 12.68
C ALA A 375 -51.51 -0.02 12.59
N GLY A 376 -51.16 -1.24 13.01
CA GLY A 376 -52.12 -2.28 13.33
C GLY A 376 -52.96 -1.78 14.49
N THR A 377 -54.25 -1.67 14.26
CA THR A 377 -55.27 -1.40 15.25
C THR A 377 -55.19 -2.39 16.41
N GLY A 378 -55.05 -1.85 17.64
CA GLY A 378 -55.69 -2.43 18.82
C GLY A 378 -54.86 -3.37 19.72
N ALA A 379 -54.81 -2.96 20.99
CA ALA A 379 -54.82 -3.77 22.22
C ALA A 379 -53.53 -4.48 22.69
N GLY A 380 -52.81 -3.75 23.57
CA GLY A 380 -52.38 -4.14 24.91
C GLY A 380 -51.82 -5.55 25.19
N ARG A 381 -50.55 -5.62 25.62
CA ARG A 381 -50.15 -6.20 26.93
C ARG A 381 -48.65 -6.10 27.21
N GLU A 382 -48.39 -5.66 28.44
CA GLU A 382 -47.31 -6.07 29.37
C GLU A 382 -45.84 -6.14 28.94
N ARG A 383 -45.05 -5.24 29.55
CA ARG A 383 -43.63 -5.40 29.83
C ARG A 383 -43.37 -6.71 30.61
N ARG A 384 -42.50 -7.57 30.11
CA ARG A 384 -41.81 -8.57 30.95
C ARG A 384 -40.33 -8.71 30.55
N ARG A 385 -39.46 -8.58 31.56
CA ARG A 385 -38.01 -8.76 31.50
C ARG A 385 -37.62 -10.21 31.17
N LEU A 386 -36.58 -10.31 30.32
CA LEU A 386 -35.49 -11.29 30.21
C LEU A 386 -35.69 -12.73 30.72
N ARG A 387 -35.49 -13.70 29.80
CA ARG A 387 -34.72 -14.93 30.06
C ARG A 387 -33.97 -15.38 28.81
N ARG A 388 -32.68 -15.65 28.96
CA ARG A 388 -31.82 -16.42 28.04
C ARG A 388 -32.29 -17.87 27.99
N SER A 389 -32.28 -18.47 26.79
CA SER A 389 -31.84 -19.85 26.52
C SER A 389 -32.10 -20.23 25.05
N GLY A 390 -31.13 -20.92 24.45
CA GLY A 390 -31.41 -21.95 23.43
C GLY A 390 -31.34 -21.50 21.98
N GLY A 391 -30.24 -21.83 21.33
CA GLY A 391 -30.04 -21.62 19.90
C GLY A 391 -31.02 -22.38 19.01
N SER A 392 -31.13 -21.90 17.78
CA SER A 392 -31.44 -22.74 16.63
C SER A 392 -30.67 -22.17 15.44
N ALA A 393 -29.72 -22.96 14.99
CA ALA A 393 -29.08 -22.88 13.71
C ALA A 393 -30.14 -22.94 12.60
N SER A 394 -30.58 -21.77 12.13
CA SER A 394 -31.39 -21.66 10.90
C SER A 394 -31.37 -20.24 10.29
N ARG A 395 -30.54 -19.32 10.80
CA ARG A 395 -30.38 -17.96 10.27
C ARG A 395 -28.99 -17.69 9.68
N LEU A 396 -28.36 -18.72 9.12
CA LEU A 396 -27.06 -18.64 8.44
C LEU A 396 -27.13 -18.79 6.92
N THR A 397 -28.31 -18.71 6.30
CA THR A 397 -28.48 -18.95 4.85
C THR A 397 -29.28 -17.88 4.10
N ALA A 398 -29.33 -16.64 4.61
CA ALA A 398 -29.99 -15.53 3.90
C ALA A 398 -29.16 -14.24 3.81
N SER A 399 -27.83 -14.33 3.96
CA SER A 399 -26.92 -13.17 3.91
C SER A 399 -25.96 -13.18 2.72
N ALA A 400 -26.04 -14.19 1.84
CA ALA A 400 -25.06 -14.38 0.74
C ALA A 400 -25.57 -14.00 -0.66
N LEU A 401 -26.76 -13.39 -0.80
CA LEU A 401 -27.31 -13.03 -2.11
C LEU A 401 -27.89 -11.61 -2.14
N ARG A 402 -27.08 -10.60 -1.83
CA ARG A 402 -27.39 -9.20 -2.18
C ARG A 402 -26.10 -8.41 -2.36
N VAL A 403 -25.41 -8.58 -3.49
CA VAL A 403 -24.82 -7.49 -4.30
C VAL A 403 -24.45 -8.08 -5.67
N GLY A 404 -25.47 -8.39 -6.46
CA GLY A 404 -25.35 -8.47 -7.92
C GLY A 404 -26.37 -7.57 -8.63
N ASN A 405 -27.10 -6.75 -7.85
CA ASN A 405 -28.40 -6.25 -8.31
C ASN A 405 -28.60 -4.75 -8.11
N THR A 406 -27.60 -3.91 -7.88
CA THR A 406 -27.84 -2.45 -7.92
C THR A 406 -28.06 -1.96 -9.35
N VAL A 407 -27.37 -2.54 -10.34
CA VAL A 407 -27.66 -2.28 -11.77
C VAL A 407 -28.81 -3.15 -12.29
N GLY A 408 -28.90 -4.42 -11.85
CA GLY A 408 -29.98 -5.34 -12.25
C GLY A 408 -31.36 -5.07 -11.62
N ALA A 409 -31.42 -4.57 -10.38
CA ALA A 409 -32.69 -4.23 -9.71
C ALA A 409 -33.25 -2.88 -10.17
N ALA A 410 -32.41 -2.00 -10.69
CA ALA A 410 -32.82 -0.76 -11.35
C ALA A 410 -33.50 -1.04 -12.71
N ILE A 411 -33.09 -2.11 -13.41
CA ILE A 411 -33.72 -2.61 -14.64
C ILE A 411 -34.99 -3.44 -14.33
N THR A 412 -35.05 -4.09 -13.18
CA THR A 412 -36.18 -4.97 -12.79
C THR A 412 -37.17 -4.32 -11.80
N SER A 413 -37.15 -2.99 -11.66
CA SER A 413 -38.17 -2.19 -10.95
C SER A 413 -38.58 -2.72 -9.56
N ARG A 414 -37.60 -3.15 -8.74
CA ARG A 414 -37.85 -3.65 -7.37
C ARG A 414 -37.33 -2.77 -6.23
N LEU A 415 -36.86 -1.55 -6.51
CA LEU A 415 -36.48 -0.59 -5.47
C LEU A 415 -37.06 0.79 -5.77
N VAL A 416 -37.58 1.46 -4.73
CA VAL A 416 -37.98 2.86 -4.79
C VAL A 416 -36.69 3.69 -4.80
N LEU A 417 -36.29 4.15 -5.99
CA LEU A 417 -35.06 4.91 -6.19
C LEU A 417 -35.28 6.38 -5.79
N GLY A 418 -34.35 6.94 -5.02
CA GLY A 418 -34.35 8.35 -4.60
C GLY A 418 -33.86 9.30 -5.71
N ALA A 419 -34.03 10.61 -5.50
CA ALA A 419 -33.67 11.64 -6.49
C ALA A 419 -32.17 11.68 -6.87
N ALA A 420 -31.28 11.22 -5.98
CA ALA A 420 -29.85 11.10 -6.26
C ALA A 420 -29.53 9.91 -7.18
N GLU A 421 -30.21 8.79 -6.98
CA GLU A 421 -30.07 7.58 -7.80
C GLU A 421 -30.64 7.82 -9.20
N ALA A 422 -31.73 8.57 -9.31
CA ALA A 422 -32.28 9.01 -10.59
C ALA A 422 -31.26 9.83 -11.41
N LYS A 423 -30.53 10.77 -10.78
CA LYS A 423 -29.48 11.55 -11.46
C LYS A 423 -28.35 10.65 -11.98
N ILE A 424 -27.87 9.71 -11.18
CA ILE A 424 -26.84 8.75 -11.59
C ILE A 424 -27.32 7.90 -12.76
N MET A 425 -28.56 7.42 -12.72
CA MET A 425 -29.16 6.64 -13.80
C MET A 425 -29.33 7.46 -15.07
N THR A 426 -29.74 8.74 -14.98
CA THR A 426 -29.83 9.64 -16.13
C THR A 426 -28.45 9.91 -16.72
N SER A 427 -27.45 10.24 -15.90
CA SER A 427 -26.08 10.46 -16.35
C SER A 427 -25.50 9.20 -17.01
N GLY A 428 -25.68 8.03 -16.40
CA GLY A 428 -25.27 6.74 -16.96
C GLY A 428 -25.98 6.41 -18.27
N GLY A 429 -27.28 6.68 -18.36
CA GLY A 429 -28.07 6.51 -19.59
C GLY A 429 -27.59 7.41 -20.72
N VAL A 430 -27.30 8.68 -20.44
CA VAL A 430 -26.74 9.62 -21.42
C VAL A 430 -25.38 9.16 -21.91
N VAL A 431 -24.49 8.72 -21.01
CA VAL A 431 -23.17 8.18 -21.39
C VAL A 431 -23.32 6.96 -22.30
N LEU A 432 -24.22 6.03 -21.97
CA LEU A 432 -24.49 4.86 -22.80
C LEU A 432 -25.03 5.24 -24.18
N ILE A 433 -25.93 6.23 -24.27
CA ILE A 433 -26.45 6.73 -25.55
C ILE A 433 -25.34 7.41 -26.36
N VAL A 434 -24.47 8.20 -25.73
CA VAL A 434 -23.33 8.84 -26.40
C VAL A 434 -22.35 7.79 -26.91
N LEU A 435 -22.01 6.78 -26.10
CA LEU A 435 -21.16 5.67 -26.53
C LEU A 435 -21.79 4.90 -27.69
N ALA A 436 -23.10 4.65 -27.66
CA ALA A 436 -23.83 4.02 -28.75
C ALA A 436 -23.81 4.90 -30.02
N MET A 437 -23.97 6.22 -29.89
CA MET A 437 -23.87 7.15 -31.02
C MET A 437 -22.46 7.20 -31.60
N ILE A 438 -21.41 7.22 -30.76
CA ILE A 438 -20.02 7.13 -31.23
C ILE A 438 -19.80 5.81 -31.97
N ALA A 439 -20.31 4.69 -31.44
CA ALA A 439 -20.24 3.39 -32.09
C ALA A 439 -20.91 3.37 -33.47
N LEU A 440 -22.05 4.05 -33.62
CA LEU A 440 -22.80 4.12 -34.87
C LEU A 440 -22.20 5.11 -35.88
N LEU A 441 -21.79 6.29 -35.42
CA LEU A 441 -21.34 7.39 -36.29
C LEU A 441 -19.85 7.30 -36.63
N GLN A 442 -19.03 6.78 -35.71
CA GLN A 442 -17.58 6.69 -35.83
C GLN A 442 -17.10 5.35 -35.24
N PRO A 443 -17.49 4.20 -35.82
CA PRO A 443 -17.14 2.88 -35.29
C PRO A 443 -15.63 2.69 -35.15
N LEU A 444 -14.83 3.30 -36.03
CA LEU A 444 -13.37 3.27 -35.97
C LEU A 444 -12.83 3.84 -34.66
N LEU A 445 -13.51 4.81 -34.04
CA LEU A 445 -13.09 5.43 -32.78
C LEU A 445 -13.18 4.47 -31.59
N LEU A 446 -14.01 3.41 -31.68
CA LEU A 446 -14.11 2.34 -30.69
C LEU A 446 -13.35 1.08 -31.11
N VAL A 447 -13.45 0.70 -32.39
CA VAL A 447 -12.84 -0.53 -32.92
C VAL A 447 -11.32 -0.41 -32.96
N VAL A 448 -10.75 0.73 -33.39
CA VAL A 448 -9.29 0.86 -33.50
C VAL A 448 -8.59 0.70 -32.16
N PRO A 449 -8.98 1.37 -31.06
CA PRO A 449 -8.38 1.14 -29.75
C PRO A 449 -8.51 -0.32 -29.29
N PHE A 450 -9.69 -0.92 -29.48
CA PHE A 450 -9.93 -2.30 -29.07
C PHE A 450 -9.08 -3.30 -29.87
N SER A 451 -8.98 -3.12 -31.19
CA SER A 451 -8.13 -3.93 -32.08
C SER A 451 -6.64 -3.74 -31.77
N LEU A 452 -6.21 -2.52 -31.44
CA LEU A 452 -4.83 -2.25 -31.02
C LEU A 452 -4.50 -2.97 -29.70
N ILE A 453 -5.39 -2.89 -28.71
CA ILE A 453 -5.22 -3.59 -27.41
C ILE A 453 -5.21 -5.11 -27.63
N ALA A 454 -6.16 -5.64 -28.40
CA ALA A 454 -6.24 -7.07 -28.69
C ALA A 454 -5.01 -7.57 -29.47
N GLY A 455 -4.56 -6.83 -30.49
CA GLY A 455 -3.36 -7.13 -31.25
C GLY A 455 -2.10 -7.09 -30.39
N TRP A 456 -1.96 -6.05 -29.57
CA TRP A 456 -0.88 -5.92 -28.59
C TRP A 456 -0.85 -7.10 -27.60
N MET A 457 -1.99 -7.45 -27.00
CA MET A 457 -2.11 -8.61 -26.10
C MET A 457 -1.76 -9.92 -26.81
N GLY A 458 -2.24 -10.12 -28.04
CA GLY A 458 -1.95 -11.31 -28.83
C GLY A 458 -0.45 -11.46 -29.11
N VAL A 459 0.19 -10.39 -29.61
CA VAL A 459 1.65 -10.37 -29.87
C VAL A 459 2.43 -10.60 -28.59
N SER A 460 2.04 -9.93 -27.50
CA SER A 460 2.68 -10.05 -26.19
C SER A 460 2.65 -11.47 -25.63
N LEU A 461 1.47 -12.11 -25.64
CA LEU A 461 1.31 -13.48 -25.18
C LEU A 461 2.16 -14.45 -26.01
N LEU A 462 2.23 -14.24 -27.33
CA LEU A 462 3.09 -15.03 -28.22
C LEU A 462 4.58 -14.83 -27.92
N MET A 463 5.03 -13.59 -27.65
CA MET A 463 6.40 -13.29 -27.24
C MET A 463 6.75 -13.95 -25.91
N LYS A 464 5.87 -13.82 -24.90
CA LYS A 464 6.07 -14.44 -23.58
C LYS A 464 6.10 -15.97 -23.68
N ALA A 465 5.23 -16.56 -24.48
CA ALA A 465 5.24 -18.00 -24.75
C ALA A 465 6.54 -18.46 -25.43
N ARG A 466 7.09 -17.68 -26.37
CA ARG A 466 8.40 -17.96 -26.99
C ARG A 466 9.55 -17.85 -25.99
N ALA A 467 9.57 -16.80 -25.18
CA ALA A 467 10.59 -16.62 -24.14
C ALA A 467 10.62 -17.80 -23.17
N LEU A 468 9.46 -18.20 -22.64
CA LEU A 468 9.33 -19.35 -21.73
C LEU A 468 9.77 -20.68 -22.38
N ARG A 469 9.46 -20.91 -23.67
CA ARG A 469 9.94 -22.08 -24.41
C ARG A 469 11.46 -22.09 -24.55
N ASN A 470 12.04 -20.94 -24.86
CA ASN A 470 13.50 -20.81 -25.01
C ASN A 470 14.18 -21.10 -23.67
N THR A 471 13.72 -20.53 -22.55
CA THR A 471 14.26 -20.79 -21.22
C THR A 471 14.10 -22.27 -20.82
N SER A 472 12.96 -22.90 -21.13
CA SER A 472 12.74 -24.34 -20.90
C SER A 472 13.68 -25.22 -21.74
N MET A 473 13.95 -24.85 -22.99
CA MET A 473 14.91 -25.55 -23.85
C MET A 473 16.34 -25.43 -23.32
N THR A 474 16.75 -24.23 -22.89
CA THR A 474 18.06 -23.99 -22.27
C THR A 474 18.24 -24.81 -20.99
N HIS A 475 17.23 -24.86 -20.11
CA HIS A 475 17.27 -25.70 -18.90
C HIS A 475 17.29 -27.20 -19.21
N ARG A 476 16.53 -27.67 -20.22
CA ARG A 476 16.58 -29.08 -20.66
C ARG A 476 17.93 -29.45 -21.27
N GLN A 477 18.58 -28.51 -21.95
CA GLN A 477 19.88 -28.72 -22.57
C GLN A 477 21.02 -28.65 -21.54
N ALA A 478 20.91 -27.77 -20.54
CA ALA A 478 21.79 -27.76 -19.38
C ALA A 478 21.68 -29.05 -18.55
N GLY A 479 20.46 -29.53 -18.28
CA GLY A 479 20.22 -30.80 -17.59
C GLY A 479 20.73 -32.02 -18.36
N ARG A 480 20.55 -32.06 -19.70
CA ARG A 480 21.14 -33.12 -20.53
C ARG A 480 22.67 -33.10 -20.56
N ASN A 481 23.28 -31.92 -20.50
CA ASN A 481 24.74 -31.79 -20.45
C ASN A 481 25.31 -32.20 -19.08
N SER A 482 24.60 -31.93 -17.97
CA SER A 482 25.00 -32.44 -16.64
C SER A 482 24.83 -33.96 -16.51
N ASP A 483 23.77 -34.52 -17.09
CA ASP A 483 23.54 -35.97 -17.11
C ASP A 483 24.58 -36.70 -18.01
N GLN A 484 25.00 -36.07 -19.12
CA GLN A 484 26.10 -36.59 -19.95
C GLN A 484 27.48 -36.44 -19.30
N ALA A 485 27.70 -35.43 -18.45
CA ALA A 485 28.94 -35.26 -17.72
C ALA A 485 29.07 -36.31 -16.59
N SER A 486 28.02 -36.49 -15.78
CA SER A 486 27.97 -37.52 -14.73
C SER A 486 28.01 -38.95 -15.30
N GLY A 487 27.29 -39.21 -16.39
CA GLY A 487 27.33 -40.50 -17.08
C GLY A 487 28.69 -40.84 -17.71
N LYS A 488 29.50 -39.84 -18.06
CA LYS A 488 30.89 -40.05 -18.51
C LYS A 488 31.83 -40.37 -17.36
N GLU A 489 31.70 -39.69 -16.22
CA GLU A 489 32.49 -39.99 -15.00
C GLU A 489 32.22 -41.41 -14.50
N ASP A 490 30.95 -41.85 -14.44
CA ASP A 490 30.58 -43.22 -14.06
C ASP A 490 31.11 -44.28 -15.03
N SER A 491 31.15 -43.97 -16.33
CA SER A 491 31.71 -44.88 -17.35
C SER A 491 33.24 -44.99 -17.28
N GLN A 492 33.91 -43.93 -16.83
CA GLN A 492 35.36 -43.89 -16.65
C GLN A 492 35.76 -44.58 -15.34
N PHE A 493 34.94 -44.47 -14.30
CA PHE A 493 35.11 -45.19 -13.04
C PHE A 493 34.92 -46.71 -13.21
N ARG A 494 33.92 -47.14 -14.00
CA ARG A 494 33.69 -48.57 -14.31
C ARG A 494 34.73 -49.21 -15.23
N LYS A 495 35.45 -48.45 -16.06
CA LYS A 495 36.48 -48.99 -16.94
C LYS A 495 37.83 -49.24 -16.25
N ASN A 496 38.06 -48.66 -15.08
CA ASN A 496 39.34 -48.77 -14.37
C ASN A 496 39.36 -49.84 -13.28
N HIS A 497 38.24 -50.52 -13.00
CA HIS A 497 38.15 -51.60 -12.02
C HIS A 497 37.32 -52.76 -12.58
N CYS A 498 37.97 -53.66 -13.33
CA CYS A 498 37.60 -55.08 -13.41
C CYS A 498 38.64 -55.88 -14.21
N ASP A 499 39.56 -56.53 -13.49
CA ASP A 499 39.97 -57.94 -13.66
C ASP A 499 40.92 -58.31 -12.49
N PRO A 500 41.13 -59.60 -12.08
CA PRO A 500 40.80 -60.85 -12.79
C PRO A 500 40.24 -62.02 -11.93
N SER A 501 39.65 -63.04 -12.58
CA SER A 501 40.09 -64.47 -12.54
C SER A 501 38.99 -65.49 -12.90
N PRO A 502 39.34 -66.66 -13.50
CA PRO A 502 38.38 -67.56 -14.16
C PRO A 502 38.00 -68.80 -13.33
N GLY A 503 36.81 -69.36 -13.57
CA GLY A 503 36.37 -70.65 -13.01
C GLY A 503 35.03 -71.15 -13.54
N THR A 504 35.11 -72.05 -14.53
CA THR A 504 34.31 -73.29 -14.77
C THR A 504 32.77 -73.30 -14.81
N ASP A 505 32.30 -73.72 -15.99
CA ASP A 505 31.29 -74.75 -16.31
C ASP A 505 29.77 -74.48 -16.19
N GLY A 506 29.07 -74.71 -17.31
CA GLY A 506 27.64 -75.07 -17.33
C GLY A 506 26.78 -74.45 -18.44
N GLU A 507 26.78 -75.03 -19.64
CA GLU A 507 25.72 -74.91 -20.67
C GLU A 507 24.50 -75.80 -20.32
N PRO A 508 23.38 -75.81 -21.08
CA PRO A 508 22.65 -74.73 -21.77
C PRO A 508 21.11 -74.85 -21.59
N ALA A 509 20.32 -73.87 -22.05
CA ALA A 509 19.04 -74.08 -22.79
C ALA A 509 18.19 -72.80 -22.91
N GLY A 510 17.53 -72.63 -24.07
CA GLY A 510 16.14 -72.16 -24.09
C GLY A 510 15.83 -70.79 -24.72
N GLN A 511 15.76 -70.76 -26.05
CA GLN A 511 14.62 -70.27 -26.87
C GLN A 511 13.72 -69.08 -26.44
N GLU A 512 13.61 -68.15 -27.41
CA GLU A 512 12.37 -67.56 -27.98
C GLU A 512 11.50 -66.52 -27.21
N ALA A 513 11.45 -65.34 -27.85
CA ALA A 513 10.26 -64.67 -28.41
C ALA A 513 9.08 -64.20 -27.53
N GLY A 514 8.61 -62.97 -27.83
CA GLY A 514 7.25 -62.48 -27.51
C GLY A 514 7.23 -61.04 -26.99
N LYS A 515 7.20 -60.02 -27.84
CA LYS A 515 5.99 -59.28 -28.29
C LYS A 515 5.02 -58.79 -27.19
N SER A 516 4.84 -57.46 -27.25
CA SER A 516 3.59 -56.68 -27.16
C SER A 516 2.87 -56.49 -25.82
N ALA A 517 2.90 -55.22 -25.40
CA ALA A 517 1.76 -54.30 -25.28
C ALA A 517 0.88 -54.29 -24.00
N GLN A 518 0.48 -53.04 -23.71
CA GLN A 518 -0.69 -52.56 -22.99
C GLN A 518 -0.64 -52.45 -21.45
N ALA A 519 -0.77 -51.18 -21.03
CA ALA A 519 -1.31 -50.74 -19.74
C ALA A 519 -2.76 -51.25 -19.55
N PRO A 520 -3.39 -51.24 -18.34
CA PRO A 520 -3.77 -49.97 -17.70
C PRO A 520 -3.92 -49.97 -16.14
N SER A 521 -4.22 -48.77 -15.63
CA SER A 521 -5.13 -48.41 -14.52
C SER A 521 -4.78 -48.68 -13.03
N SER A 522 -4.83 -47.55 -12.30
CA SER A 522 -5.62 -47.25 -11.08
C SER A 522 -5.30 -47.87 -9.70
N GLY A 523 -5.37 -47.03 -8.67
CA GLY A 523 -5.57 -47.35 -7.24
C GLY A 523 -4.64 -46.53 -6.34
N SER A 524 -5.05 -45.44 -5.68
CA SER A 524 -5.83 -45.33 -4.42
C SER A 524 -5.24 -46.11 -3.23
N GLY A 525 -4.96 -45.40 -2.12
CA GLY A 525 -4.60 -45.97 -0.82
C GLY A 525 -3.57 -45.09 -0.08
N ASP A 526 -3.98 -44.04 0.64
CA ASP A 526 -4.38 -44.00 2.06
C ASP A 526 -3.24 -44.15 3.10
N SER A 527 -3.18 -43.15 3.99
CA SER A 527 -2.76 -43.17 5.41
C SER A 527 -1.44 -43.84 5.84
N ALA A 528 -0.57 -43.06 6.50
CA ALA A 528 -0.22 -43.23 7.93
C ALA A 528 1.02 -42.39 8.32
N ASP A 529 0.83 -41.50 9.29
CA ASP A 529 1.83 -41.10 10.30
C ASP A 529 1.59 -42.02 11.52
N PRO A 530 2.61 -42.47 12.28
CA PRO A 530 2.93 -41.70 13.49
C PRO A 530 4.42 -41.72 13.91
N ALA A 531 4.93 -40.53 14.24
CA ALA A 531 5.52 -40.13 15.52
C ALA A 531 6.73 -40.87 16.18
N LYS A 532 7.60 -40.02 16.75
CA LYS A 532 8.47 -40.14 17.94
C LYS A 532 9.95 -40.53 17.76
N ARG A 533 10.81 -39.57 18.12
CA ARG A 533 11.97 -39.59 19.07
C ARG A 533 12.84 -38.36 18.76
N GLY A 534 13.42 -37.61 19.68
CA GLY A 534 13.53 -37.68 21.13
C GLY A 534 14.21 -36.39 21.64
N ASP A 535 14.08 -36.19 22.95
CA ASP A 535 14.56 -35.06 23.74
C ASP A 535 16.08 -34.79 23.67
N HIS A 536 16.47 -33.52 23.87
CA HIS A 536 17.54 -33.19 24.81
C HIS A 536 17.36 -31.78 25.39
N ALA A 537 17.50 -31.72 26.72
CA ALA A 537 17.33 -30.61 27.64
C ALA A 537 18.53 -29.63 27.62
N SER A 538 18.29 -28.33 27.79
CA SER A 538 18.52 -27.53 29.01
C SER A 538 19.96 -27.05 29.21
N GLU A 539 20.15 -25.72 29.25
CA GLU A 539 20.97 -25.03 30.26
C GLU A 539 20.75 -23.51 30.17
N THR A 540 20.20 -22.93 31.24
CA THR A 540 20.35 -21.53 31.63
C THR A 540 21.58 -21.40 32.53
N PRO A 541 22.10 -20.18 32.71
CA PRO A 541 22.16 -19.69 34.09
C PRO A 541 21.68 -18.25 34.28
N HIS A 542 21.15 -18.04 35.48
CA HIS A 542 20.91 -16.77 36.14
C HIS A 542 22.17 -15.91 36.26
N GLU A 543 21.99 -14.59 36.16
CA GLU A 543 22.69 -13.68 37.06
C GLU A 543 21.80 -12.47 37.39
N GLN A 544 21.95 -12.04 38.63
CA GLN A 544 21.10 -11.18 39.45
C GLN A 544 21.95 -9.97 39.88
N ASN A 545 21.31 -8.89 40.33
CA ASN A 545 21.89 -7.74 41.06
C ASN A 545 22.47 -6.62 40.15
N ASP A 546 22.37 -5.31 40.43
CA ASP A 546 21.88 -4.54 41.57
C ASP A 546 21.46 -3.14 41.08
N GLU A 547 20.44 -2.57 41.71
CA GLU A 547 20.11 -1.14 41.70
C GLU A 547 21.14 -0.36 42.55
N PRO A 548 21.40 0.92 42.24
CA PRO A 548 21.01 1.92 43.24
C PRO A 548 20.56 3.28 42.67
N GLN A 549 19.48 3.81 43.22
CA GLN A 549 19.23 5.25 43.40
C GLN A 549 19.82 5.67 44.76
N PRO A 550 20.34 6.91 44.94
CA PRO A 550 19.46 7.95 45.49
C PRO A 550 19.75 9.42 45.10
N GLU A 551 18.65 10.20 45.17
CA GLU A 551 18.46 11.59 45.62
C GLU A 551 18.87 12.85 44.81
N PRO A 552 18.02 13.91 44.82
CA PRO A 552 18.25 15.21 44.18
C PRO A 552 18.60 16.35 45.19
N LEU A 553 19.42 17.33 44.79
CA LEU A 553 19.52 18.62 45.51
C LEU A 553 20.05 19.81 44.68
N HIS A 554 19.43 20.97 44.94
CA HIS A 554 19.74 22.38 44.63
C HIS A 554 19.59 22.92 43.19
N GLN A 555 18.61 23.80 42.90
CA GLN A 555 18.44 25.25 43.23
C GLN A 555 19.38 26.23 42.48
N GLN A 556 18.71 27.03 41.62
CA GLN A 556 18.88 28.46 41.36
C GLN A 556 20.27 29.03 41.01
N LYS A 557 20.36 29.62 39.81
CA LYS A 557 20.82 31.01 39.64
C LYS A 557 20.27 31.63 38.35
N GLU A 558 19.38 32.59 38.53
CA GLU A 558 19.03 33.63 37.55
C GLU A 558 20.23 34.57 37.33
N ALA A 559 20.39 35.04 36.09
CA ALA A 559 21.05 36.30 35.81
C ALA A 559 20.35 36.95 34.61
N ALA A 560 19.52 37.95 34.93
CA ALA A 560 18.94 38.89 33.99
C ALA A 560 19.97 39.97 33.61
N ILE A 561 20.00 40.34 32.33
CA ILE A 561 20.59 41.60 31.86
C ILE A 561 19.46 42.39 31.16
N ALA A 562 19.18 43.57 31.70
CA ALA A 562 18.16 44.51 31.25
C ALA A 562 18.67 45.40 30.08
N PRO A 563 17.78 46.08 29.33
CA PRO A 563 18.10 46.78 28.09
C PRO A 563 18.41 48.27 28.29
N GLY A 564 19.31 48.81 27.47
CA GLY A 564 19.55 50.25 27.32
C GLY A 564 18.71 50.84 26.19
N SER A 565 18.04 51.96 26.48
CA SER A 565 17.23 52.74 25.55
C SER A 565 17.93 54.05 25.16
N GLN A 566 17.43 54.65 24.07
CA GLN A 566 17.54 56.06 23.61
C GLN A 566 18.85 56.47 22.91
N ALA A 567 18.85 57.31 21.87
CA ALA A 567 17.82 57.97 21.06
C ALA A 567 18.52 58.67 19.87
N SER A 568 17.80 58.92 18.77
CA SER A 568 17.78 60.21 18.02
C SER A 568 17.06 60.08 16.67
N GLY A 569 16.08 60.96 16.41
CA GLY A 569 15.59 61.30 15.08
C GLY A 569 14.09 61.09 14.87
#